data_AF-A0AA88U784-F1
#
_entry.id   AF-A0AA88U784-F1
#
_cell.length_a   1.000
_cell.length_b   1.000
_cell.length_c   1.000
_cell.angle_alpha   90.00
_cell.angle_beta   90.00
_cell.angle_gamma   90.00
#
_symmetry.space_group_name_H-M   'P 1'
#
loop_
_entity.id
_entity.type
_entity.pdbx_description
1 polymer ?
#
loop_
_entity_poly.entity_id
_entity_poly.type
_entity_poly.pdbx_seq_one_letter_code
_entity_poly.pdbx_strand_id
1 'polypeptide(L)'
;MDHIAAAQQQLLQERLRQKLNEVNTAAQTHLAGVQDHINFTLQQAYFKCAYECFDRRRKTEEISNCVEHCSVPVLKAQNLVENEMSKFQERMNRTLMVCQDRYESAKLQQIQTDTMKDFESCVDQSIQDSIKSLPHLVGKLKASLLINEAAFWCQKSPQTPGSGKPHALYRPSAATTLSIAKREYFTT
;
A
#
# COMPACT_ATOMS: atom_id res chain seq x y z
N MET A 1 26.01 -28.26 -24.52
CA MET A 1 25.56 -29.06 -23.38
C MET A 1 24.94 -28.18 -22.26
N ASP A 2 24.53 -26.92 -22.52
CA ASP A 2 24.11 -25.98 -21.45
C ASP A 2 22.61 -25.67 -21.38
N HIS A 3 21.80 -26.19 -22.31
CA HIS A 3 20.36 -25.87 -22.34
C HIS A 3 19.59 -26.39 -21.12
N ILE A 4 20.05 -27.48 -20.51
CA ILE A 4 19.41 -28.08 -19.32
C ILE A 4 19.68 -27.23 -18.07
N ALA A 5 20.92 -26.76 -17.87
CA ALA A 5 21.27 -25.88 -16.76
C ALA A 5 20.60 -24.51 -16.86
N ALA A 6 20.51 -23.95 -18.08
CA ALA A 6 19.78 -22.71 -18.34
C ALA A 6 18.28 -22.84 -18.07
N ALA A 7 17.66 -23.96 -18.50
CA ALA A 7 16.25 -24.23 -18.23
C ALA A 7 15.95 -24.39 -16.72
N GLN A 8 16.85 -25.04 -15.96
CA GLN A 8 16.73 -25.14 -14.50
C GLN A 8 16.81 -23.77 -13.81
N GLN A 9 17.74 -22.91 -14.22
CA GLN A 9 17.85 -21.55 -13.67
C GLN A 9 16.60 -20.71 -13.98
N GLN A 10 16.04 -20.82 -15.18
CA GLN A 10 14.80 -20.14 -15.54
C GLN A 10 13.62 -20.60 -14.67
N LEU A 11 13.47 -21.91 -14.46
CA LEU A 11 12.42 -22.45 -13.59
C LEU A 11 12.56 -21.96 -12.13
N LEU A 12 13.78 -21.84 -11.62
CA LEU A 12 14.04 -21.33 -10.27
C LEU A 12 13.66 -19.85 -10.15
N GLN A 13 14.03 -19.03 -11.13
CA GLN A 13 13.65 -17.61 -11.15
C GLN A 13 12.12 -17.43 -11.24
N GLU A 14 11.44 -18.26 -12.02
CA GLU A 14 9.99 -18.19 -12.15
C GLU A 14 9.29 -18.57 -10.83
N ARG A 15 9.74 -19.63 -10.15
CA ARG A 15 9.21 -20.00 -8.82
C ARG A 15 9.45 -18.90 -7.80
N LEU A 16 10.64 -18.30 -7.79
CA LEU A 16 10.95 -17.18 -6.90
C LEU A 16 10.02 -16.00 -7.16
N ARG A 17 9.76 -15.68 -8.44
CA ARG A 17 8.83 -14.62 -8.84
C ARG A 17 7.40 -14.90 -8.35
N GLN A 18 6.92 -16.13 -8.51
CA GLN A 18 5.61 -16.54 -8.01
C GLN A 18 5.50 -16.33 -6.49
N LYS A 19 6.53 -16.75 -5.75
CA LYS A 19 6.59 -16.61 -4.28
C LYS A 19 6.65 -15.15 -3.83
N LEU A 20 7.40 -14.30 -4.53
CA LEU A 20 7.41 -12.85 -4.28
C LEU A 20 6.02 -12.23 -4.45
N ASN A 21 5.24 -12.71 -5.43
CA ASN A 21 3.88 -12.23 -5.62
C ASN A 21 2.92 -12.63 -4.49
N GLU A 22 3.14 -13.79 -3.84
CA GLU A 22 2.41 -14.18 -2.63
C GLU A 22 2.63 -13.17 -1.49
N VAL A 23 3.89 -12.78 -1.25
CA VAL A 23 4.23 -11.76 -0.23
C VAL A 23 3.61 -10.42 -0.59
N ASN A 24 3.67 -10.01 -1.85
CA ASN A 24 3.08 -8.75 -2.29
C ASN A 24 1.56 -8.70 -2.03
N THR A 25 0.86 -9.80 -2.35
CA THR A 25 -0.58 -9.93 -2.10
C THR A 25 -0.90 -9.90 -0.60
N ALA A 26 -0.12 -10.62 0.21
CA ALA A 26 -0.26 -10.61 1.67
C ALA A 26 -0.01 -9.20 2.24
N ALA A 27 1.04 -8.51 1.79
CA ALA A 27 1.37 -7.17 2.22
C ALA A 27 0.24 -6.18 1.90
N GLN A 28 -0.31 -6.23 0.68
CA GLN A 28 -1.47 -5.40 0.30
C GLN A 28 -2.68 -5.67 1.19
N THR A 29 -2.97 -6.94 1.48
CA THR A 29 -4.10 -7.32 2.34
C THR A 29 -3.92 -6.80 3.76
N HIS A 30 -2.72 -6.98 4.33
CA HIS A 30 -2.39 -6.53 5.68
C HIS A 30 -2.38 -5.00 5.81
N LEU A 31 -1.91 -4.29 4.79
CA LEU A 31 -1.82 -2.82 4.77
C LEU A 31 -3.12 -2.14 4.35
N ALA A 32 -4.12 -2.88 3.86
CA ALA A 32 -5.36 -2.32 3.32
C ALA A 32 -5.98 -1.27 4.25
N GLY A 33 -6.10 -1.56 5.55
CA GLY A 33 -6.69 -0.60 6.49
C GLY A 33 -5.78 0.57 6.88
N VAL A 34 -4.45 0.42 6.75
CA VAL A 34 -3.54 1.57 6.89
C VAL A 34 -3.71 2.50 5.69
N GLN A 35 -3.77 1.93 4.49
CA GLN A 35 -3.99 2.70 3.26
C GLN A 35 -5.38 3.34 3.23
N ASP A 36 -6.41 2.65 3.72
CA ASP A 36 -7.76 3.20 3.87
C ASP A 36 -7.77 4.41 4.80
N HIS A 37 -7.11 4.32 5.95
CA HIS A 37 -6.99 5.43 6.88
C HIS A 37 -6.30 6.64 6.24
N ILE A 38 -5.21 6.41 5.51
CA ILE A 38 -4.51 7.50 4.79
C ILE A 38 -5.45 8.10 3.73
N ASN A 39 -6.05 7.27 2.89
CA ASN A 39 -6.80 7.69 1.71
C ASN A 39 -8.17 8.30 2.01
N PHE A 40 -8.80 7.92 3.12
CA PHE A 40 -10.12 8.41 3.48
C PHE A 40 -10.10 9.31 4.72
N THR A 41 -9.40 8.91 5.79
CA THR A 41 -9.41 9.70 7.03
C THR A 41 -8.49 10.92 6.92
N LEU A 42 -7.21 10.70 6.60
CA LEU A 42 -6.24 11.80 6.54
C LEU A 42 -6.49 12.71 5.33
N GLN A 43 -6.82 12.15 4.17
CA GLN A 43 -7.19 12.94 2.99
C GLN A 43 -8.44 13.80 3.22
N GLN A 44 -9.50 13.27 3.86
CA GLN A 44 -10.67 14.07 4.19
C GLN A 44 -10.33 15.22 5.13
N ALA A 45 -9.52 14.95 6.17
CA ALA A 45 -9.05 15.99 7.08
C ALA A 45 -8.22 17.06 6.36
N TYR A 46 -7.36 16.65 5.42
CA TYR A 46 -6.60 17.56 4.56
C TYR A 46 -7.52 18.48 3.76
N PHE A 47 -8.50 17.94 3.03
CA PHE A 47 -9.40 18.77 2.22
C PHE A 47 -10.25 19.71 3.07
N LYS A 48 -10.70 19.27 4.25
CA LYS A 48 -11.43 20.13 5.19
C LYS A 48 -10.55 21.28 5.69
N CYS A 49 -9.33 20.98 6.12
CA CYS A 49 -8.35 21.98 6.57
C CYS A 49 -8.03 22.98 5.44
N ALA A 50 -7.75 22.48 4.24
CA ALA A 50 -7.43 23.31 3.10
C ALA A 50 -8.59 24.24 2.70
N TYR A 51 -9.83 23.75 2.77
CA TYR A 51 -11.02 24.59 2.55
C TYR A 51 -11.08 25.77 3.52
N GLU A 52 -10.80 25.54 4.80
CA GLU A 52 -10.79 26.58 5.85
C GLU A 52 -9.64 27.60 5.66
N CYS A 53 -8.61 27.29 4.86
CA CYS A 53 -7.53 28.23 4.55
C CYS A 53 -7.96 29.37 3.61
N PHE A 54 -8.99 29.20 2.78
CA PHE A 54 -9.41 30.18 1.76
C PHE A 54 -10.27 31.30 2.36
N ASP A 55 -9.62 32.23 3.04
CA ASP A 55 -10.23 33.43 3.63
C ASP A 55 -9.83 34.68 2.84
N ARG A 56 -10.81 35.52 2.45
CA ARG A 56 -10.60 36.79 1.73
C ARG A 56 -9.76 37.80 2.51
N ARG A 57 -9.64 37.64 3.83
CA ARG A 57 -8.83 38.50 4.70
C ARG A 57 -7.34 38.14 4.67
N ARG A 58 -6.98 36.95 4.19
CA ARG A 58 -5.61 36.46 4.14
C ARG A 58 -4.94 36.81 2.82
N LYS A 59 -3.63 37.00 2.86
CA LYS A 59 -2.82 37.13 1.63
C LYS A 59 -2.63 35.76 0.98
N THR A 60 -2.37 35.74 -0.32
CA THR A 60 -2.14 34.51 -1.08
C THR A 60 -1.04 33.62 -0.47
N GLU A 61 0.07 34.20 -0.04
CA GLU A 61 1.18 33.47 0.60
C GLU A 61 0.75 32.78 1.91
N GLU A 62 -0.07 33.46 2.73
CA GLU A 62 -0.62 32.90 3.97
C GLU A 62 -1.57 31.73 3.69
N ILE A 63 -2.33 31.81 2.60
CA ILE A 63 -3.20 30.71 2.13
C ILE A 63 -2.35 29.52 1.68
N SER A 64 -1.33 29.74 0.85
CA SER A 64 -0.43 28.67 0.39
C SER A 64 0.25 27.97 1.56
N ASN A 65 0.85 28.72 2.49
CA ASN A 65 1.49 28.17 3.68
C ASN A 65 0.49 27.37 4.54
N CYS A 66 -0.75 27.86 4.71
CA CYS A 66 -1.81 27.14 5.42
C CYS A 66 -2.13 25.79 4.77
N VAL A 67 -2.30 25.75 3.44
CA VAL A 67 -2.60 24.52 2.70
C VAL A 67 -1.44 23.53 2.77
N GLU A 68 -0.20 24.01 2.67
CA GLU A 68 1.00 23.17 2.84
C GLU A 68 1.02 22.51 4.23
N HIS A 69 0.72 23.26 5.29
CA HIS A 69 0.62 22.73 6.65
C HIS A 69 -0.48 21.66 6.78
N CYS A 70 -1.62 21.85 6.11
CA CYS A 70 -2.70 20.85 6.07
C CYS A 70 -2.24 19.53 5.43
N SER A 71 -1.30 19.57 4.47
CA SER A 71 -0.83 18.37 3.74
C SER A 71 0.17 17.51 4.54
N VAL A 72 0.85 18.12 5.53
CA VAL A 72 1.93 17.46 6.31
C VAL A 72 1.51 16.12 6.91
N PRO A 73 0.33 15.96 7.55
CA PRO A 73 -0.07 14.67 8.13
C PRO A 73 -0.19 13.55 7.08
N VAL A 74 -0.75 13.86 5.91
CA VAL A 74 -0.91 12.90 4.80
C VAL A 74 0.46 12.47 4.27
N LEU A 75 1.31 13.45 3.94
CA LEU A 75 2.66 13.18 3.42
C LEU A 75 3.52 12.41 4.42
N LYS A 76 3.44 12.77 5.71
CA LYS A 76 4.16 12.04 6.77
C LYS A 76 3.71 10.59 6.87
N ALA A 77 2.41 10.34 6.75
CA ALA A 77 1.87 8.99 6.80
C ALA A 77 2.29 8.14 5.59
N GLN A 78 2.20 8.71 4.38
CA GLN A 78 2.64 8.05 3.15
C GLN A 78 4.13 7.69 3.20
N ASN A 79 4.98 8.66 3.53
CA ASN A 79 6.44 8.44 3.66
C ASN A 79 6.77 7.36 4.70
N LEU A 80 6.02 7.31 5.81
CA LEU A 80 6.22 6.28 6.83
C LEU A 80 5.92 4.88 6.30
N VAL A 81 4.80 4.71 5.59
CA VAL A 81 4.43 3.43 4.97
C VAL A 81 5.48 3.00 3.95
N GLU A 82 5.91 3.92 3.07
CA GLU A 82 6.93 3.66 2.06
C GLU A 82 8.26 3.23 2.68
N ASN A 83 8.74 3.95 3.70
CA ASN A 83 10.00 3.65 4.38
C ASN A 83 9.96 2.27 5.07
N GLU A 84 8.89 1.97 5.79
CA GLU A 84 8.78 0.69 6.49
C GLU A 84 8.58 -0.48 5.53
N MET A 85 7.89 -0.26 4.39
CA MET A 85 7.79 -1.26 3.32
C MET A 85 9.10 -1.48 2.58
N SER A 86 9.89 -0.42 2.34
CA SER A 86 11.23 -0.54 1.77
C SER A 86 12.14 -1.41 2.65
N LYS A 87 12.14 -1.16 3.97
CA LYS A 87 12.89 -1.99 4.93
C LYS A 87 12.40 -3.43 4.97
N PHE A 88 11.10 -3.65 4.84
CA PHE A 88 10.52 -5.00 4.78
C PHE A 88 11.01 -5.75 3.52
N GLN A 89 10.92 -5.10 2.35
CA GLN A 89 11.40 -5.65 1.08
C GLN A 89 12.90 -5.94 1.11
N GLU A 90 13.71 -5.04 1.69
CA GLU A 90 15.15 -5.23 1.81
C GLU A 90 15.49 -6.47 2.64
N ARG A 91 14.84 -6.65 3.81
CA ARG A 91 15.07 -7.83 4.66
C ARG A 91 14.69 -9.12 3.95
N MET A 92 13.55 -9.14 3.27
CA MET A 92 13.10 -10.29 2.49
C MET A 92 14.10 -10.61 1.37
N ASN A 93 14.51 -9.62 0.58
CA ASN A 93 15.47 -9.81 -0.51
C ASN A 93 16.80 -10.35 0.01
N ARG A 94 17.27 -9.88 1.17
CA ARG A 94 18.47 -10.43 1.83
C ARG A 94 18.32 -11.90 2.20
N THR A 95 17.17 -12.31 2.75
CA THR A 95 16.93 -13.73 3.07
C THR A 95 16.88 -14.61 1.82
N LEU A 96 16.32 -14.11 0.72
CA LEU A 96 16.27 -14.84 -0.55
C LEU A 96 17.65 -14.99 -1.19
N MET A 97 18.51 -13.96 -1.10
CA MET A 97 19.91 -14.06 -1.51
C MET A 97 20.66 -15.16 -0.73
N VAL A 98 20.41 -15.29 0.58
CA VAL A 98 21.00 -16.38 1.39
C VAL A 98 20.57 -17.76 0.88
N CYS A 99 19.31 -17.92 0.46
CA CYS A 99 18.86 -19.18 -0.16
C CYS A 99 19.59 -19.46 -1.47
N GLN A 100 19.77 -18.44 -2.31
CA GLN A 100 20.50 -18.57 -3.56
C GLN A 100 21.97 -18.94 -3.34
N ASP A 101 22.65 -18.30 -2.39
CA ASP A 101 24.06 -18.59 -2.07
C ASP A 101 24.24 -20.03 -1.59
N ARG A 102 23.31 -20.53 -0.77
CA ARG A 102 23.28 -21.93 -0.31
C ARG A 102 23.11 -22.90 -1.49
N TYR A 103 22.21 -22.59 -2.41
CA TYR A 103 21.98 -23.40 -3.60
C TYR A 103 23.20 -23.49 -4.50
N GLU A 104 23.83 -22.35 -4.83
CA GLU A 104 25.04 -22.34 -5.67
C GLU A 104 26.22 -23.06 -4.98
N SER A 105 26.35 -22.90 -3.66
CA SER A 105 27.38 -23.60 -2.87
C SER A 105 27.20 -25.13 -2.91
N ALA A 106 25.96 -25.62 -2.77
CA ALA A 106 25.65 -27.05 -2.82
C ALA A 106 25.83 -27.63 -4.23
N LYS A 107 25.52 -26.86 -5.27
CA LYS A 107 25.75 -27.23 -6.67
C LYS A 107 27.24 -27.46 -6.98
N LEU A 108 28.13 -26.61 -6.45
CA LEU A 108 29.58 -26.78 -6.57
C LEU A 108 30.10 -28.07 -5.92
N GLN A 109 29.40 -28.57 -4.91
CA GLN A 109 29.74 -29.81 -4.20
C GLN A 109 29.23 -31.10 -4.89
N GLN A 110 28.64 -30.99 -6.10
CA GLN A 110 28.07 -32.11 -6.89
C GLN A 110 26.96 -32.92 -6.20
N ILE A 111 26.33 -32.39 -5.16
CA ILE A 111 25.10 -32.95 -4.58
C ILE A 111 23.96 -32.54 -5.53
N GLN A 112 23.57 -33.39 -6.48
CA GLN A 112 22.67 -32.94 -7.58
C GLN A 112 21.18 -33.21 -7.34
N THR A 113 20.80 -34.24 -6.57
CA THR A 113 19.40 -34.71 -6.57
C THR A 113 18.50 -34.11 -5.49
N ASP A 114 19.04 -33.48 -4.44
CA ASP A 114 18.25 -32.85 -3.35
C ASP A 114 18.35 -31.32 -3.29
N THR A 115 19.33 -30.74 -3.98
CA THR A 115 19.68 -29.31 -3.88
C THR A 115 18.60 -28.35 -4.38
N MET A 116 17.79 -28.75 -5.36
CA MET A 116 16.64 -27.95 -5.80
C MET A 116 15.51 -27.95 -4.76
N LYS A 117 15.28 -29.08 -4.07
CA LYS A 117 14.27 -29.15 -3.00
C LYS A 117 14.68 -28.32 -1.79
N ASP A 118 15.97 -28.35 -1.45
CA ASP A 118 16.51 -27.54 -0.36
C ASP A 118 16.38 -26.04 -0.65
N PHE A 119 16.63 -25.63 -1.91
CA PHE A 119 16.40 -24.24 -2.32
C PHE A 119 14.94 -23.85 -2.21
N GLU A 120 14.03 -24.67 -2.75
CA GLU A 120 12.58 -24.42 -2.67
C GLU A 120 12.10 -24.32 -1.22
N SER A 121 12.54 -25.22 -0.35
CA SER A 121 12.25 -25.20 1.09
C SER A 121 12.79 -23.93 1.77
N CYS A 122 14.01 -23.50 1.44
CA CYS A 122 14.58 -22.26 1.96
C CYS A 122 13.77 -21.02 1.53
N VAL A 123 13.37 -20.95 0.26
CA VAL A 123 12.54 -19.86 -0.26
C VAL A 123 11.18 -19.87 0.40
N ASP A 124 10.52 -21.02 0.49
CA ASP A 124 9.22 -21.16 1.14
C ASP A 124 9.27 -20.70 2.60
N GLN A 125 10.29 -21.11 3.35
CA GLN A 125 10.49 -20.67 4.73
C GLN A 125 10.70 -19.15 4.82
N SER A 126 11.55 -18.58 3.96
CA SER A 126 11.84 -17.13 3.93
C SER A 126 10.58 -16.29 3.64
N ILE A 127 9.74 -16.80 2.74
CA ILE A 127 8.47 -16.17 2.34
C ILE A 127 7.45 -16.25 3.48
N GLN A 128 7.31 -17.42 4.11
CA GLN A 128 6.44 -17.60 5.27
C GLN A 128 6.86 -16.70 6.44
N ASP A 129 8.16 -16.57 6.70
CA ASP A 129 8.66 -15.70 7.77
C ASP A 129 8.43 -14.22 7.46
N SER A 130 8.58 -13.83 6.18
CA SER A 130 8.23 -12.49 5.71
C SER A 130 6.75 -12.21 5.94
N ILE A 131 5.85 -13.13 5.54
CA ILE A 131 4.40 -12.98 5.75
C ILE A 131 4.06 -12.89 7.24
N LYS A 132 4.64 -13.74 8.09
CA LYS A 132 4.43 -13.72 9.55
C LYS A 132 4.89 -12.42 10.22
N SER A 133 5.80 -11.69 9.59
CA SER A 133 6.26 -10.39 10.10
C SER A 133 5.36 -9.20 9.70
N LEU A 134 4.51 -9.36 8.67
CA LEU A 134 3.60 -8.30 8.21
C LEU A 134 2.66 -7.77 9.30
N PRO A 135 2.05 -8.60 10.17
CA PRO A 135 1.22 -8.08 11.27
C PRO A 135 1.98 -7.15 12.21
N HIS A 136 3.25 -7.43 12.51
CA HIS A 136 4.09 -6.57 13.35
C HIS A 136 4.39 -5.24 12.66
N LEU A 137 4.70 -5.27 11.36
CA LEU A 137 4.86 -4.07 10.54
C LEU A 137 3.61 -3.19 10.55
N VAL A 138 2.44 -3.79 10.32
CA VAL A 138 1.15 -3.09 10.38
C VAL A 138 0.89 -2.52 11.78
N GLY A 139 1.19 -3.27 12.84
CA GLY A 139 1.05 -2.80 14.22
C GLY A 139 1.89 -1.54 14.47
N LYS A 140 3.15 -1.54 14.01
CA LYS A 140 4.03 -0.35 14.09
C LYS A 140 3.47 0.85 13.33
N LEU A 141 2.95 0.63 12.12
CA LEU A 141 2.33 1.68 11.30
C LEU A 141 1.08 2.24 11.99
N LYS A 142 0.16 1.38 12.44
CA LYS A 142 -1.04 1.78 13.17
C LYS A 142 -0.73 2.59 14.41
N ALA A 143 0.25 2.16 15.21
CA ALA A 143 0.68 2.88 16.41
C ALA A 143 1.25 4.27 16.07
N SER A 144 2.08 4.37 15.02
CA SER A 144 2.69 5.64 14.60
C SER A 144 1.67 6.61 14.00
N LEU A 145 0.61 6.09 13.39
CA LEU A 145 -0.46 6.86 12.77
C LEU A 145 -1.66 7.10 13.71
N LEU A 146 -1.58 6.63 14.96
CA LEU A 146 -2.65 6.74 15.96
C LEU A 146 -3.99 6.14 15.46
N ILE A 147 -3.92 5.05 14.70
CA ILE A 147 -5.10 4.35 14.19
C ILE A 147 -5.71 3.52 15.33
N ASN A 148 -6.80 4.01 15.90
CA ASN A 148 -7.62 3.25 16.85
C ASN A 148 -8.56 2.31 16.09
N GLU A 149 -8.64 1.03 16.50
CA GLU A 149 -9.43 0.00 15.81
C GLU A 149 -10.95 0.29 15.71
N ALA A 150 -11.46 1.26 16.48
CA ALA A 150 -12.84 1.73 16.39
C ALA A 150 -13.20 2.36 15.02
N ALA A 151 -12.22 2.79 14.22
CA ALA A 151 -12.45 3.34 12.88
C ALA A 151 -12.69 2.27 11.79
N PHE A 152 -12.42 0.98 12.06
CA PHE A 152 -12.54 -0.10 11.06
C PHE A 152 -13.98 -0.52 10.75
N TRP A 153 -14.97 -0.04 11.51
CA TRP A 153 -16.38 -0.43 11.35
C TRP A 153 -17.02 0.06 10.03
N CYS A 154 -16.41 0.99 9.29
CA CYS A 154 -16.88 1.36 7.95
C CYS A 154 -16.50 0.37 6.85
N GLN A 155 -15.53 -0.54 7.05
CA GLN A 155 -14.97 -1.35 5.97
C GLN A 155 -15.46 -2.82 5.95
N LYS A 156 -16.07 -3.32 7.04
CA LYS A 156 -16.74 -4.63 7.04
C LYS A 156 -18.21 -4.51 6.63
N SER A 157 -18.47 -4.10 5.39
CA SER A 157 -19.72 -4.44 4.73
C SER A 157 -19.46 -5.62 3.78
N PRO A 158 -20.13 -6.79 3.94
CA PRO A 158 -20.00 -7.88 3.00
C PRO A 158 -20.64 -7.48 1.66
N GLN A 159 -19.86 -7.48 0.59
CA GLN A 159 -20.40 -7.37 -0.77
C GLN A 159 -21.18 -8.65 -1.10
N THR A 160 -22.50 -8.62 -0.91
CA THR A 160 -23.42 -9.57 -1.54
C THR A 160 -23.78 -9.08 -2.94
N PRO A 161 -23.71 -9.93 -3.98
CA PRO A 161 -24.08 -9.53 -5.33
C PRO A 161 -25.61 -9.56 -5.53
N GLY A 162 -26.17 -8.41 -5.92
CA GLY A 162 -27.40 -8.33 -6.71
C GLY A 162 -28.72 -8.15 -5.94
N SER A 163 -29.25 -6.92 -5.94
CA SER A 163 -30.51 -6.56 -6.64
C SER A 163 -31.10 -5.24 -6.10
N GLY A 164 -31.51 -4.35 -7.01
CA GLY A 164 -32.56 -3.35 -6.77
C GLY A 164 -32.17 -1.97 -6.19
N LYS A 165 -31.86 -1.02 -7.08
CA LYS A 165 -32.00 0.44 -6.87
C LYS A 165 -33.49 0.85 -6.71
N PRO A 166 -33.87 2.12 -6.41
CA PRO A 166 -33.10 3.29 -5.91
C PRO A 166 -33.83 4.21 -4.89
N HIS A 167 -33.13 5.28 -4.48
CA HIS A 167 -33.63 6.63 -4.09
C HIS A 167 -34.25 6.87 -2.70
N ALA A 168 -33.49 7.57 -1.85
CA ALA A 168 -34.02 8.61 -0.93
C ALA A 168 -32.94 9.71 -0.83
N LEU A 169 -33.05 10.75 -1.66
CA LEU A 169 -33.50 12.08 -1.27
C LEU A 169 -32.43 12.91 -0.53
N TYR A 170 -31.62 13.54 -1.38
CA TYR A 170 -31.03 14.86 -1.15
C TYR A 170 -32.15 15.81 -0.68
N ARG A 171 -32.01 16.39 0.51
CA ARG A 171 -32.91 17.46 1.00
C ARG A 171 -32.08 18.75 1.18
N PRO A 172 -32.15 19.70 0.24
CA PRO A 172 -31.64 21.04 0.45
C PRO A 172 -32.75 21.91 1.08
N SER A 173 -32.36 22.82 1.98
CA SER A 173 -33.17 23.98 2.37
C SER A 173 -32.22 25.10 2.79
N ALA A 174 -32.37 26.37 2.45
CA ALA A 174 -32.99 27.10 1.34
C ALA A 174 -32.70 28.57 1.69
N ALA A 175 -31.80 29.24 0.96
CA ALA A 175 -31.59 30.70 0.88
C ALA A 175 -30.23 30.89 0.17
N THR A 176 -30.06 31.52 -0.98
CA THR A 176 -30.86 32.50 -1.71
C THR A 176 -30.44 32.45 -3.18
N THR A 177 -31.43 32.51 -4.06
CA THR A 177 -31.36 32.63 -5.51
C THR A 177 -30.57 33.87 -5.95
N LEU A 178 -29.64 33.76 -6.90
CA LEU A 178 -29.61 34.67 -8.07
C LEU A 178 -28.70 34.15 -9.22
N SER A 179 -29.37 33.81 -10.32
CA SER A 179 -29.01 34.04 -11.73
C SER A 179 -27.64 33.63 -12.28
N ILE A 180 -27.65 32.48 -12.95
CA ILE A 180 -27.34 32.27 -14.38
C ILE A 180 -26.66 33.45 -15.12
N ALA A 181 -25.39 33.25 -15.48
CA ALA A 181 -24.79 33.67 -16.76
C ALA A 181 -23.65 32.67 -17.06
N LYS A 182 -23.92 31.61 -17.83
CA LYS A 182 -23.49 31.45 -19.22
C LYS A 182 -22.01 31.79 -19.50
N ARG A 183 -21.30 30.70 -19.81
CA ARG A 183 -20.37 30.50 -20.94
C ARG A 183 -19.01 31.21 -20.96
N GLU A 184 -18.04 30.35 -21.24
CA GLU A 184 -16.85 30.56 -22.07
C GLU A 184 -15.70 31.36 -21.48
N TYR A 185 -14.51 30.99 -21.95
CA TYR A 185 -13.17 31.56 -21.74
C TYR A 185 -12.36 30.96 -20.59
N PHE A 186 -11.12 30.48 -20.77
CA PHE A 186 -10.18 30.68 -21.89
C PHE A 186 -9.16 29.53 -21.89
N THR A 187 -9.04 28.83 -23.03
CA THR A 187 -7.80 28.21 -23.49
C THR A 187 -6.87 29.30 -24.01
N THR A 188 -5.71 29.46 -23.40
CA THR A 188 -4.38 29.70 -24.00
C THR A 188 -3.36 29.67 -22.88
#